data_AF-R6C2H5-F1
#
_entry.id   AF-R6C2H5-F1
#
_cell.length_a   1.000
_cell.length_b   1.000
_cell.length_c   1.000
_cell.angle_alpha   90.00
_cell.angle_beta   90.00
_cell.angle_gamma   90.00
#
_symmetry.space_group_name_H-M   'P 1'
#
loop_
_entity.id
_entity.type
_entity.pdbx_description
1 polymer ?
#
loop_
_entity_poly.entity_id
_entity_poly.type
_entity_poly.pdbx_seq_one_letter_code
_entity_poly.pdbx_strand_id
1 'polypeptide(L)'
;MEEREAFREFYLKYAKKLYRVVERLQEIQEGKVGDITEDVVQESFLLAFVKWDEIRKSGKPMGWLVVTAKYYIYNQIRMKDNQTISYQEKDMIKNIGVTDSNLDFIDDSQLLRETLTEPEEREMFTYYLCGYKSAEIAEKLNMNENTVRVKIKRMKDKIRGNWNECK
;
A
#
# COMPACT_ATOMS: atom_id res chain seq x y z
N MET A 1 3.06 -1.44 -29.84
CA MET A 1 3.09 0.00 -29.50
C MET A 1 2.03 0.34 -28.47
N GLU A 2 0.79 -0.10 -28.66
CA GLU A 2 -0.36 0.19 -27.78
C GLU A 2 -0.19 -0.27 -26.32
N GLU A 3 0.39 -1.45 -26.10
CA GLU A 3 0.59 -2.00 -24.75
C GLU A 3 1.58 -1.21 -23.88
N ARG A 4 2.64 -0.68 -24.50
CA ARG A 4 3.64 0.15 -23.79
C ARG A 4 3.05 1.50 -23.39
N GLU A 5 2.20 2.09 -24.23
CA GLU A 5 1.54 3.36 -23.90
C GLU A 5 0.50 3.17 -22.79
N ALA A 6 -0.30 2.11 -22.85
CA ALA A 6 -1.25 1.78 -21.79
C ALA A 6 -0.55 1.56 -20.43
N PHE A 7 0.60 0.87 -20.43
CA PHE A 7 1.40 0.72 -19.21
C PHE A 7 2.00 2.05 -18.74
N ARG A 8 2.42 2.92 -19.66
CA ARG A 8 2.95 4.25 -19.33
C ARG A 8 1.89 5.12 -18.65
N GLU A 9 0.66 5.13 -19.15
CA GLU A 9 -0.46 5.82 -18.50
C GLU A 9 -0.73 5.27 -17.10
N PHE A 10 -0.69 3.95 -16.94
CA PHE A 10 -0.77 3.29 -15.65
C PHE A 10 0.35 3.74 -14.69
N TYR A 11 1.60 3.75 -15.16
CA TYR A 11 2.75 4.21 -14.38
C TYR A 11 2.54 5.65 -13.91
N LEU A 12 2.23 6.58 -14.82
CA LEU A 12 2.02 7.99 -14.50
C LEU A 12 0.87 8.20 -13.51
N LYS A 13 -0.18 7.37 -13.60
CA LYS A 13 -1.34 7.43 -12.71
C LYS A 13 -1.04 6.97 -11.28
N TYR A 14 -0.18 5.97 -11.11
CA TYR A 14 0.01 5.30 -9.82
C TYR A 14 1.37 5.53 -9.16
N ALA A 15 2.41 5.95 -9.89
CA ALA A 15 3.78 6.04 -9.37
C ALA A 15 3.88 6.92 -8.12
N LYS A 16 3.35 8.16 -8.18
CA LYS A 16 3.36 9.08 -7.03
C LYS A 16 2.58 8.53 -5.83
N LYS A 17 1.49 7.81 -6.08
CA LYS A 17 0.65 7.21 -5.02
C LYS A 17 1.40 6.07 -4.35
N LEU A 18 2.03 5.20 -5.14
CA LEU A 18 2.80 4.08 -4.61
C LEU A 18 4.00 4.58 -3.81
N TYR A 19 4.72 5.56 -4.33
CA TYR A 19 5.84 6.20 -3.64
C TYR A 19 5.45 6.70 -2.24
N ARG A 20 4.35 7.45 -2.12
CA ARG A 20 3.81 7.91 -0.83
C ARG A 20 3.42 6.77 0.12
N VAL A 21 2.89 5.68 -0.41
CA VAL A 21 2.56 4.49 0.40
C VAL A 21 3.85 3.83 0.91
N VAL A 22 4.86 3.69 0.04
CA VAL A 22 6.15 3.09 0.39
C VAL A 22 6.87 3.92 1.45
N GLU A 23 6.93 5.25 1.33
CA GLU A 23 7.51 6.11 2.36
C GLU A 23 6.82 5.92 3.71
N ARG A 24 5.48 5.95 3.74
CA ARG A 24 4.71 5.75 4.98
C ARG A 24 4.92 4.36 5.57
N LEU A 25 4.98 3.32 4.73
CA LEU A 25 5.25 1.95 5.18
C LEU A 25 6.63 1.86 5.85
N GLN A 26 7.62 2.58 5.36
CA GLN A 26 8.96 2.65 5.95
C GLN A 26 8.97 3.44 7.25
N GLU A 27 8.33 4.61 7.32
CA GLU A 27 8.22 5.41 8.56
C GLU A 27 7.61 4.60 9.72
N ILE A 28 6.62 3.78 9.41
CA ILE A 28 5.92 2.89 10.34
C ILE A 28 6.80 1.74 10.85
N GLN A 29 7.78 1.31 10.05
CA GLN A 29 8.69 0.24 10.45
C GLN A 29 9.90 0.86 11.13
N GLU A 30 10.00 0.66 12.46
CA GLU A 30 11.05 1.21 13.34
C GLU A 30 12.51 0.85 12.94
N GLY A 31 12.71 0.04 11.90
CA GLY A 31 14.01 -0.26 11.34
C GLY A 31 14.44 0.83 10.38
N LYS A 32 15.68 1.35 10.54
CA LYS A 32 16.34 2.23 9.57
C LYS A 32 16.45 1.54 8.20
N VAL A 33 15.37 1.63 7.46
CA VAL A 33 15.32 1.38 6.04
C VAL A 33 15.80 2.70 5.43
N GLY A 34 17.08 2.73 5.02
CA GLY A 34 17.62 3.84 4.22
C GLY A 34 16.79 4.02 2.96
N ASP A 35 17.05 5.12 2.24
CA ASP A 35 16.36 5.61 1.04
C ASP A 35 16.20 4.56 -0.10
N ILE A 36 15.42 3.50 0.11
CA ILE A 36 15.11 2.42 -0.85
C ILE A 36 13.74 2.62 -1.47
N THR A 37 13.04 3.71 -1.14
CA THR A 37 11.67 3.97 -1.62
C THR A 37 11.62 3.92 -3.13
N GLU A 38 12.59 4.57 -3.78
CA GLU A 38 12.72 4.56 -5.24
C GLU A 38 12.91 3.13 -5.78
N ASP A 39 13.82 2.35 -5.19
CA ASP A 39 14.08 0.96 -5.59
C ASP A 39 12.82 0.09 -5.46
N VAL A 40 12.11 0.17 -4.33
CA VAL A 40 10.89 -0.61 -4.08
C VAL A 40 9.78 -0.23 -5.07
N VAL A 41 9.62 1.06 -5.35
CA VAL A 41 8.66 1.55 -6.35
C VAL A 41 9.04 1.03 -7.73
N GLN A 42 10.30 1.17 -8.13
CA GLN A 42 10.79 0.73 -9.43
C GLN A 42 10.60 -0.77 -9.63
N GLU A 43 11.04 -1.59 -8.67
CA GLU A 43 10.89 -3.04 -8.68
C GLU A 43 9.42 -3.47 -8.74
N SER A 44 8.54 -2.77 -8.02
CA SER A 44 7.10 -3.03 -8.07
C SER A 44 6.51 -2.78 -9.46
N PHE A 45 6.94 -1.71 -10.15
CA PHE A 45 6.51 -1.42 -11.52
C PHE A 45 7.17 -2.33 -12.56
N LEU A 46 8.40 -2.79 -12.35
CA LEU A 46 9.04 -3.79 -13.21
C LEU A 46 8.26 -5.10 -13.18
N LEU A 47 7.89 -5.58 -11.98
CA LEU A 47 7.05 -6.77 -11.85
C LEU A 47 5.65 -6.52 -12.44
N ALA A 48 5.10 -5.31 -12.25
CA ALA A 48 3.81 -4.95 -12.84
C ALA A 48 3.83 -5.00 -14.37
N PHE A 49 4.95 -4.62 -15.00
CA PHE A 49 5.11 -4.71 -16.44
C PHE A 49 5.14 -6.17 -16.90
N VAL A 50 5.87 -7.03 -16.19
CA VAL A 50 5.91 -8.48 -16.48
C VAL A 50 4.52 -9.12 -16.33
N LYS A 51 3.72 -8.65 -15.37
CA LYS A 51 2.37 -9.15 -15.06
C LYS A 51 1.25 -8.23 -15.57
N TRP A 52 1.52 -7.45 -16.62
CA TRP A 52 0.61 -6.40 -17.05
C TRP A 52 -0.79 -6.93 -17.40
N ASP A 53 -0.85 -8.11 -18.03
CA ASP A 53 -2.10 -8.79 -18.37
C ASP A 53 -2.98 -9.14 -17.16
N GLU A 54 -2.37 -9.51 -16.04
CA GLU A 54 -3.06 -9.82 -14.78
C GLU A 54 -3.61 -8.52 -14.16
N ILE A 55 -2.77 -7.49 -14.12
CA ILE A 55 -3.08 -6.22 -13.45
C ILE A 55 -4.18 -5.46 -14.19
N ARG A 56 -4.09 -5.37 -15.51
CA ARG A 56 -5.09 -4.66 -16.32
C ARG A 56 -6.48 -5.29 -16.24
N LYS A 57 -6.57 -6.58 -15.88
CA LYS A 57 -7.83 -7.32 -15.68
C LYS A 57 -8.28 -7.41 -14.22
N SER A 58 -7.41 -7.07 -13.26
CA SER A 58 -7.65 -7.24 -11.82
C SER A 58 -8.73 -6.34 -11.22
N GLY A 59 -9.03 -5.20 -11.86
CA GLY A 59 -9.92 -4.16 -11.31
C GLY A 59 -9.38 -3.42 -10.08
N LYS A 60 -8.26 -3.85 -9.48
CA LYS A 60 -7.65 -3.28 -8.26
C LYS A 60 -6.13 -3.05 -8.40
N PRO A 61 -5.69 -2.27 -9.41
CA PRO A 61 -4.28 -2.06 -9.72
C PRO A 61 -3.44 -1.52 -8.54
N MET A 62 -3.97 -0.54 -7.80
CA MET A 62 -3.25 0.07 -6.67
C MET A 62 -3.02 -0.96 -5.56
N GLY A 63 -4.03 -1.78 -5.28
CA GLY A 63 -3.93 -2.82 -4.28
C GLY A 63 -2.83 -3.83 -4.57
N TRP A 64 -2.77 -4.27 -5.84
CA TRP A 64 -1.70 -5.14 -6.33
C TRP A 64 -0.31 -4.51 -6.13
N LEU A 65 -0.14 -3.24 -6.51
CA LEU A 65 1.13 -2.52 -6.34
C LEU A 65 1.57 -2.44 -4.87
N VAL A 66 0.65 -2.14 -3.95
CA VAL A 66 0.97 -2.05 -2.51
C VAL A 66 1.38 -3.39 -1.94
N VAL A 67 0.73 -4.48 -2.34
CA VAL A 67 1.09 -5.83 -1.89
C VAL A 67 2.49 -6.19 -2.38
N THR A 68 2.76 -5.95 -3.66
CA THR A 68 4.08 -6.16 -4.25
C THR A 68 5.14 -5.34 -3.51
N ALA A 69 4.90 -4.06 -3.26
CA ALA A 69 5.82 -3.20 -2.53
C ALA A 69 6.07 -3.67 -1.09
N LYS A 70 5.02 -4.05 -0.35
CA LYS A 70 5.17 -4.63 1.00
C LYS A 70 6.06 -5.87 0.97
N TYR A 71 5.88 -6.74 -0.03
CA TYR A 71 6.69 -7.94 -0.17
C TYR A 71 8.18 -7.59 -0.38
N TYR A 72 8.49 -6.63 -1.26
CA TYR A 72 9.86 -6.15 -1.44
C TYR A 72 10.46 -5.56 -0.15
N ILE A 73 9.71 -4.74 0.58
CA ILE A 73 10.15 -4.16 1.86
C ILE A 73 10.44 -5.27 2.89
N TYR A 74 9.50 -6.20 3.10
CA TYR A 74 9.69 -7.30 4.04
C TYR A 74 10.85 -8.22 3.65
N ASN A 75 11.01 -8.49 2.36
CA ASN A 75 12.12 -9.30 1.87
C ASN A 75 13.46 -8.62 2.16
N GLN A 76 13.57 -7.31 1.91
CA GLN A 76 14.80 -6.58 2.22
C GLN A 76 15.12 -6.55 3.71
N ILE A 77 14.11 -6.42 4.58
CA ILE A 77 14.30 -6.50 6.03
C ILE A 77 14.79 -7.89 6.43
N ARG A 78 14.14 -8.95 5.94
CA ARG A 78 14.59 -10.33 6.16
C ARG A 78 16.02 -10.56 5.69
N MET A 79 16.43 -10.01 4.54
CA MET A 79 17.79 -10.10 4.03
C MET A 79 18.81 -9.32 4.88
N LYS A 80 18.41 -8.24 5.55
CA LYS A 80 19.28 -7.52 6.49
C LYS A 80 19.43 -8.27 7.81
N ASP A 81 18.37 -8.91 8.28
CA ASP A 81 18.37 -9.67 9.54
C ASP A 81 19.06 -11.04 9.38
N ASN A 82 18.94 -11.68 8.21
CA ASN A 82 19.64 -12.91 7.85
C ASN A 82 20.67 -12.61 6.76
N GLN A 83 21.96 -12.54 7.12
CA GLN A 83 23.09 -12.41 6.17
C GLN A 83 23.26 -13.60 5.20
N THR A 84 22.29 -14.51 5.12
CA THR A 84 22.38 -15.73 4.31
C THR A 84 21.00 -16.09 3.76
N ILE A 85 20.63 -15.46 2.64
CA ILE A 85 19.45 -15.87 1.87
C ILE A 85 19.88 -16.21 0.45
N SER A 86 19.51 -17.42 0.02
CA SER A 86 19.79 -18.03 -1.28
C SER A 86 19.03 -17.33 -2.42
N TYR A 87 19.59 -17.35 -3.63
CA TYR A 87 18.98 -16.87 -4.87
C TYR A 87 17.56 -17.41 -5.15
N GLN A 88 17.17 -18.53 -4.51
CA GLN A 88 15.86 -19.17 -4.66
C GLN A 88 14.67 -18.32 -4.16
N GLU A 89 14.87 -17.39 -3.21
CA GLU A 89 13.75 -16.57 -2.70
C GLU A 89 13.33 -15.44 -3.67
N LYS A 90 14.23 -14.99 -4.57
CA LYS A 90 13.87 -14.03 -5.63
C LYS A 90 12.79 -14.56 -6.58
N ASP A 91 12.67 -15.89 -6.75
CA ASP A 91 11.64 -16.49 -7.59
C ASP A 91 10.25 -16.50 -6.93
N MET A 92 10.13 -16.37 -5.60
CA MET A 92 8.83 -16.26 -4.94
C MET A 92 8.10 -14.96 -5.32
N ILE A 93 8.84 -13.90 -5.66
CA ILE A 93 8.30 -12.61 -6.10
C ILE A 93 7.45 -12.77 -7.37
N LYS A 94 7.83 -13.69 -8.26
CA LYS A 94 7.07 -13.98 -9.50
C LYS A 94 5.70 -14.61 -9.22
N ASN A 95 5.48 -15.18 -8.04
CA ASN A 95 4.23 -15.83 -7.64
C ASN A 95 3.29 -14.93 -6.83
N ILE A 96 3.62 -13.64 -6.63
CA ILE A 96 2.71 -12.68 -6.01
C ILE A 96 1.47 -12.53 -6.91
N GLY A 97 0.33 -13.00 -6.43
CA GLY A 97 -0.96 -12.90 -7.11
C GLY A 97 -1.81 -11.74 -6.59
N VAL A 98 -2.92 -11.45 -7.28
CA VAL A 98 -3.92 -10.46 -6.86
C VAL A 98 -4.49 -10.81 -5.48
N THR A 99 -3.95 -10.22 -4.41
CA THR A 99 -4.65 -10.18 -3.13
C THR A 99 -5.70 -9.08 -3.13
N ASP A 100 -6.84 -9.40 -2.54
CA ASP A 100 -8.05 -8.58 -2.51
C ASP A 100 -7.92 -7.38 -1.56
N SER A 101 -6.98 -6.48 -1.85
CA SER A 101 -6.84 -5.23 -1.10
C SER A 101 -7.77 -4.18 -1.72
N ASN A 102 -8.86 -3.86 -1.00
CA ASN A 102 -9.78 -2.75 -1.32
C ASN A 102 -9.15 -1.38 -1.01
N LEU A 103 -7.98 -1.13 -1.58
CA LEU A 103 -7.27 0.13 -1.43
C LEU A 103 -7.78 1.15 -2.46
N ASP A 104 -8.90 1.78 -2.11
CA ASP A 104 -9.24 3.09 -2.66
C ASP A 104 -8.31 4.11 -2.00
N PHE A 105 -7.13 4.31 -2.58
CA PHE A 105 -6.19 5.30 -2.06
C PHE A 105 -6.77 6.71 -2.29
N ILE A 106 -7.39 7.25 -1.24
CA ILE A 106 -7.83 8.65 -1.18
C ILE A 106 -6.57 9.47 -0.89
N ASP A 107 -5.95 9.96 -1.96
CA ASP A 107 -4.78 10.84 -1.88
C ASP A 107 -5.24 12.28 -1.66
N ASP A 108 -5.89 12.55 -0.53
CA ASP A 108 -6.18 13.91 -0.16
C ASP A 108 -5.87 14.14 1.31
N SER A 109 -4.59 14.40 1.57
CA SER A 109 -4.06 14.63 2.91
C SER A 109 -4.75 15.80 3.61
N GLN A 110 -5.32 16.74 2.85
CA GLN A 110 -6.13 17.83 3.40
C GLN A 110 -7.49 17.33 3.86
N LEU A 111 -8.27 16.69 3.00
CA LEU A 111 -9.58 16.11 3.36
C LEU A 111 -9.47 15.14 4.53
N LEU A 112 -8.45 14.30 4.55
CA LEU A 112 -8.20 13.37 5.65
C LEU A 112 -7.91 14.10 6.97
N ARG A 113 -7.13 15.20 6.93
CA ARG A 113 -6.82 16.01 8.12
C ARG A 113 -8.04 16.78 8.63
N GLU A 114 -8.88 17.26 7.72
CA GLU A 114 -10.11 18.01 8.06
C GLU A 114 -11.21 17.07 8.58
N THR A 115 -11.29 15.84 8.05
CA THR A 115 -12.34 14.88 8.41
C THR A 115 -11.99 14.02 9.61
N LEU A 116 -10.72 13.60 9.74
CA LEU A 116 -10.22 12.77 10.84
C LEU A 116 -9.37 13.64 11.77
N THR A 117 -10.03 14.31 12.72
CA THR A 117 -9.40 15.27 13.64
C THR A 117 -8.58 14.59 14.73
N GLU A 118 -8.93 13.37 15.12
CA GLU A 118 -8.22 12.61 16.14
C GLU A 118 -6.93 11.99 15.57
N PRO A 119 -5.76 12.20 16.23
CA PRO A 119 -4.50 11.59 15.81
C PRO A 119 -4.56 10.06 15.68
N GLU A 120 -5.21 9.38 16.65
CA GLU A 120 -5.39 7.92 16.65
C GLU A 120 -6.23 7.44 15.45
N GLU A 121 -7.29 8.18 15.08
CA GLU A 121 -8.10 7.89 13.89
C GLU A 121 -7.25 8.04 12.61
N ARG A 122 -6.46 9.10 12.50
CA ARG A 122 -5.56 9.30 11.34
C ARG A 122 -4.50 8.22 11.25
N GLU A 123 -3.89 7.84 12.37
CA GLU A 123 -2.89 6.79 12.41
C GLU A 123 -3.49 5.45 11.98
N MET A 124 -4.63 5.06 12.58
CA MET A 124 -5.37 3.85 12.21
C MET A 124 -5.77 3.84 10.72
N PHE A 125 -6.27 4.97 10.22
CA PHE A 125 -6.66 5.09 8.81
C PHE A 125 -5.44 5.04 7.89
N THR A 126 -4.29 5.57 8.33
CA THR A 126 -3.02 5.48 7.59
C THR A 126 -2.58 4.04 7.45
N TYR A 127 -2.64 3.24 8.52
CA TYR A 127 -2.38 1.80 8.42
C TYR A 127 -3.34 1.10 7.44
N TYR A 128 -4.64 1.43 7.51
CA TYR A 128 -5.62 0.89 6.57
C TYR A 128 -5.28 1.24 5.11
N LEU A 129 -4.93 2.50 4.82
CA LEU A 129 -4.52 2.97 3.49
C LEU A 129 -3.20 2.35 3.02
N CYS A 130 -2.33 1.93 3.93
CA CYS A 130 -1.12 1.18 3.63
C CYS A 130 -1.37 -0.31 3.43
N GLY A 131 -2.64 -0.75 3.42
CA GLY A 131 -3.02 -2.13 3.15
C GLY A 131 -2.78 -3.09 4.31
N TYR A 132 -2.69 -2.60 5.55
CA TYR A 132 -2.72 -3.47 6.72
C TYR A 132 -4.13 -4.03 6.94
N LYS A 133 -4.20 -5.32 7.29
CA LYS A 133 -5.45 -5.98 7.68
C LYS A 133 -5.88 -5.49 9.06
N SER A 134 -7.17 -5.50 9.35
CA SER A 134 -7.70 -5.04 10.64
C SER A 134 -7.05 -5.74 11.84
N ALA A 135 -6.70 -7.03 11.72
CA ALA A 135 -5.96 -7.76 12.74
C ALA A 135 -4.54 -7.18 12.98
N GLU A 136 -3.79 -6.91 11.91
CA GLU A 136 -2.44 -6.32 12.00
C GLU A 136 -2.48 -4.90 12.61
N ILE A 137 -3.50 -4.12 12.27
CA ILE A 137 -3.73 -2.79 12.84
C ILE A 137 -4.07 -2.89 14.32
N ALA A 138 -4.91 -3.86 14.69
CA ALA A 138 -5.32 -4.09 16.07
C ALA A 138 -4.13 -4.45 16.96
N GLU A 139 -3.22 -5.31 16.47
CA GLU A 139 -1.97 -5.62 17.17
C GLU A 139 -1.09 -4.37 17.35
N LYS A 140 -0.89 -3.59 16.27
CA LYS A 140 -0.04 -2.39 16.32
C LYS A 140 -0.56 -1.30 17.24
N LEU A 141 -1.88 -1.10 17.28
CA LEU A 141 -2.51 -0.07 18.12
C LEU A 141 -2.95 -0.59 19.49
N ASN A 142 -2.67 -1.87 19.81
CA ASN A 142 -3.12 -2.54 21.02
C ASN A 142 -4.65 -2.39 21.24
N MET A 143 -5.43 -2.68 20.20
CA MET A 143 -6.89 -2.57 20.17
C MET A 143 -7.55 -3.91 19.85
N ASN A 144 -8.85 -4.01 20.07
CA ASN A 144 -9.62 -5.16 19.58
C ASN A 144 -9.87 -5.05 18.05
N GLU A 145 -9.72 -6.15 17.32
CA GLU A 145 -9.93 -6.18 15.87
C GLU A 145 -11.33 -5.71 15.45
N ASN A 146 -12.39 -6.10 16.18
CA ASN A 146 -13.74 -5.65 15.88
C ASN A 146 -13.87 -4.13 16.05
N THR A 147 -13.21 -3.55 17.06
CA THR A 147 -13.15 -2.10 17.26
C THR A 147 -12.48 -1.42 16.08
N VAL A 148 -11.37 -1.95 15.59
CA VAL A 148 -10.67 -1.42 14.40
C VAL A 148 -11.57 -1.47 13.17
N ARG A 149 -12.26 -2.60 12.90
CA ARG A 149 -13.19 -2.71 11.76
C ARG A 149 -14.31 -1.67 11.83
N VAL A 150 -14.90 -1.49 13.00
CA VAL A 150 -15.98 -0.51 13.23
C VAL A 150 -15.47 0.92 13.05
N LYS A 151 -14.31 1.26 13.62
CA LYS A 151 -13.69 2.58 13.48
C LYS A 151 -13.36 2.86 12.01
N ILE A 152 -12.73 1.93 11.29
CA ILE A 152 -12.44 2.07 9.85
C ILE A 152 -13.72 2.32 9.04
N LYS A 153 -14.78 1.56 9.29
CA LYS A 153 -16.07 1.78 8.62
C LYS A 153 -16.58 3.21 8.85
N ARG A 154 -16.63 3.66 10.11
CA ARG A 154 -17.08 5.01 10.47
C ARG A 154 -16.21 6.09 9.82
N MET A 155 -14.89 5.92 9.79
CA MET A 155 -13.98 6.86 9.14
C MET A 155 -14.23 6.95 7.63
N LYS A 156 -14.48 5.81 6.95
CA LYS A 156 -14.87 5.80 5.53
C LYS A 156 -16.18 6.54 5.29
N ASP A 157 -17.15 6.36 6.18
CA ASP A 157 -18.45 7.02 6.08
C ASP A 157 -18.32 8.54 6.28
N LYS A 158 -17.52 9.00 7.27
CA LYS A 158 -17.19 10.42 7.47
C LYS A 158 -16.57 11.04 6.21
N ILE A 159 -15.55 10.38 5.65
CA ILE A 159 -14.84 10.87 4.45
C ILE A 159 -15.78 10.94 3.25
N ARG A 160 -16.63 9.93 3.05
CA ARG A 160 -17.63 9.92 1.97
C ARG A 160 -18.69 11.01 2.14
N GLY A 161 -19.12 11.28 3.37
CA GLY A 161 -20.06 12.37 3.68
C GLY A 161 -19.49 13.72 3.26
N ASN A 162 -18.31 14.08 3.79
CA ASN A 162 -17.65 15.35 3.48
C ASN A 162 -17.30 15.48 1.98
N TRP A 163 -16.92 14.39 1.32
CA TRP A 163 -16.65 14.39 -0.13
C TRP A 163 -17.87 14.78 -0.97
N ASN A 164 -19.08 14.40 -0.54
CA ASN A 164 -20.32 14.75 -1.24
C ASN A 164 -20.76 16.19 -0.95
N GLU A 165 -20.33 16.79 0.15
CA GLU A 165 -20.62 18.19 0.52
C GLU A 165 -19.66 19.19 -0.14
N CYS A 166 -18.44 18.75 -0.51
CA CYS A 166 -17.46 19.56 -1.24
C CYS A 166 -17.64 19.58 -2.78
N LYS A 167 -18.64 18.87 -3.32
CA LYS A 167 -19.00 18.88 -4.74
C LYS A 167 -20.11 19.88 -5.03
#